data_AF-A0A1Y3XM60-F1
#
_entry.id   AF-A0A1Y3XM60-F1
#
_cell.length_a   1.000
_cell.length_b   1.000
_cell.length_c   1.000
_cell.angle_alpha   90.00
_cell.angle_beta   90.00
_cell.angle_gamma   90.00
#
_symmetry.space_group_name_H-M   'P 1'
#
loop_
_entity.id
_entity.type
_entity.pdbx_description
1 polymer ?
#
loop_
_entity_poly.entity_id
_entity_poly.type
_entity_poly.pdbx_seq_one_letter_code
_entity_poly.pdbx_strand_id
1 'polypeptide(L)'
;MSELDPFLQIRTTRGQVPCRSVLPIADGADATDRDSKEWQAFRFEPMSVDEARAADASDDASASADGITLLELAECVMHKTIEPESDDAGEAPAEPVCVEEVSGKDLYRFAQHHGPLFGTSAEEPVEVWMSAASVADLATRLQQIASKLEGTMSVAALNGGAFNNIAKYRLANPETGSRFDLIVIARMVDAEYARHLEVPFVRREEREGRINYAFLSIKHEPEVEPAVMLYMHVVSFAHEMSLPDYLALSRVFDFDADTDAQVFQHFVSDADRAELAAAQDSKAYGIAQGALYTMDAVPFDDADCSPIASLVRLLVAAHLQEARLDVFYADEKTGHLRFPNYLAWLWYEYSSGIEKVRIGYCGNCGRPFSRVNQRGRERLFCSEKCKNEAKNRLKSMRTKRVRELFKGDSDFNGGRSVTEIARELQREDQTLDEARAEVIDILNKWPELKNKVKSAINNEGWDAELFTRCMREGLDWKRILHKPLQEELLSKKDEIARLLHSRQL
;
A
#
# COMPACT_ATOMS: atom_id res chain seq x y z
N MET A 1 -16.48 15.20 33.33
CA MET A 1 -17.51 15.98 32.60
C MET A 1 -17.14 15.84 31.14
N SER A 2 -17.91 15.10 30.33
CA SER A 2 -17.58 15.01 28.90
C SER A 2 -17.72 16.40 28.30
N GLU A 3 -16.74 16.84 27.52
CA GLU A 3 -16.94 18.01 26.67
C GLU A 3 -18.17 17.74 25.79
N LEU A 4 -19.06 18.72 25.69
CA LEU A 4 -20.23 18.63 24.84
C LEU A 4 -19.74 18.56 23.38
N ASP A 5 -20.13 17.52 22.64
CA ASP A 5 -19.80 17.38 21.21
C ASP A 5 -20.19 18.68 20.48
N PRO A 6 -19.20 19.45 19.96
CA PRO A 6 -19.45 20.76 19.38
C PRO A 6 -20.31 20.70 18.11
N PHE A 7 -20.42 19.53 17.49
CA PHE A 7 -21.16 19.32 16.24
C PHE A 7 -22.44 18.52 16.41
N LEU A 8 -22.85 18.20 17.65
CA LEU A 8 -23.98 17.32 17.93
C LEU A 8 -25.29 17.73 17.21
N GLN A 9 -25.49 19.04 17.01
CA GLN A 9 -26.71 19.59 16.39
C GLN A 9 -26.74 19.49 14.86
N ILE A 10 -25.59 19.29 14.23
CA ILE A 10 -25.43 19.25 12.76
C ILE A 10 -24.91 17.90 12.27
N ARG A 11 -24.47 17.01 13.17
CA ARG A 11 -23.99 15.66 12.84
C ARG A 11 -25.13 14.80 12.31
N THR A 12 -24.93 14.21 11.14
CA THR A 12 -25.89 13.31 10.50
C THR A 12 -25.91 11.93 11.18
N THR A 13 -26.87 11.07 10.83
CA THR A 13 -26.90 9.66 11.31
C THR A 13 -25.65 8.88 10.94
N ARG A 14 -25.02 9.23 9.81
CA ARG A 14 -23.76 8.69 9.31
C ARG A 14 -22.54 9.22 10.08
N GLY A 15 -22.75 10.02 11.14
CA GLY A 15 -21.66 10.62 11.90
C GLY A 15 -20.92 11.75 11.18
N GLN A 16 -21.37 12.12 9.97
CA GLN A 16 -20.77 13.16 9.14
C GLN A 16 -21.12 14.54 9.67
N VAL A 17 -20.18 15.47 9.62
CA VAL A 17 -20.39 16.89 9.96
C VAL A 17 -20.30 17.71 8.67
N PRO A 18 -21.42 18.28 8.17
CA PRO A 18 -21.39 19.13 6.99
C PRO A 18 -20.53 20.38 7.22
N CYS A 19 -19.59 20.65 6.31
CA CYS A 19 -18.68 21.78 6.40
C CYS A 19 -18.82 22.71 5.20
N ARG A 20 -18.70 24.02 5.45
CA ARG A 20 -18.62 25.04 4.40
C ARG A 20 -17.26 25.02 3.70
N SER A 21 -16.21 24.82 4.48
CA SER A 21 -14.83 24.86 4.01
C SER A 21 -13.93 24.01 4.87
N VAL A 22 -12.85 23.52 4.24
CA VAL A 22 -11.72 22.86 4.89
C VAL A 22 -10.47 23.66 4.53
N LEU A 23 -9.66 23.98 5.55
CA LEU A 23 -8.43 24.73 5.41
C LEU A 23 -7.27 23.86 5.90
N PRO A 24 -6.21 23.65 5.10
CA PRO A 24 -5.02 22.98 5.58
C PRO A 24 -4.21 23.91 6.49
N ILE A 25 -3.64 23.38 7.56
CA ILE A 25 -2.75 24.08 8.48
C ILE A 25 -1.31 23.61 8.23
N ALA A 26 -0.40 24.57 8.05
CA ALA A 26 1.05 24.33 8.00
C ALA A 26 1.75 25.33 8.93
N ASP A 27 2.73 24.87 9.70
CA ASP A 27 3.47 25.69 10.68
C ASP A 27 2.57 26.48 11.65
N GLY A 28 1.46 25.87 12.08
CA GLY A 28 0.49 26.50 12.98
C GLY A 28 -0.34 27.65 12.39
N ALA A 29 -0.29 27.87 11.08
CA ALA A 29 -1.09 28.87 10.38
C ALA A 29 -1.86 28.28 9.19
N ASP A 30 -2.91 28.97 8.76
CA ASP A 30 -3.68 28.57 7.58
C ASP A 30 -2.78 28.63 6.35
N ALA A 31 -2.58 27.47 5.72
CA ALA A 31 -1.78 27.36 4.53
C ALA A 31 -2.55 28.01 3.37
N THR A 32 -2.06 29.18 2.94
CA THR A 32 -2.55 29.84 1.73
C THR A 32 -2.18 29.05 0.46
N ASP A 33 -1.09 28.28 0.53
CA ASP A 33 -0.65 27.38 -0.51
C ASP A 33 -1.27 25.98 -0.32
N ARG A 34 -2.29 25.69 -1.14
CA ARG A 34 -2.99 24.40 -1.20
C ARG A 34 -2.16 23.29 -1.85
N ASP A 35 -0.91 23.58 -2.22
CA ASP A 35 0.01 22.61 -2.82
C ASP A 35 1.21 22.23 -1.95
N SER A 36 1.30 22.71 -0.70
CA SER A 36 2.37 22.30 0.21
C SER A 36 2.28 20.81 0.58
N LYS A 37 3.42 20.19 0.87
CA LYS A 37 3.53 18.75 1.19
C LYS A 37 3.54 18.45 2.69
N GLU A 38 3.51 19.48 3.54
CA GLU A 38 3.77 19.38 4.98
C GLU A 38 2.60 20.00 5.75
N TRP A 39 1.40 19.44 5.57
CA TRP A 39 0.25 19.84 6.38
C TRP A 39 0.26 19.10 7.70
N GLN A 40 0.04 19.84 8.79
CA GLN A 40 0.00 19.32 10.15
C GLN A 40 -1.43 18.95 10.57
N ALA A 41 -2.42 19.73 10.12
CA ALA A 41 -3.82 19.51 10.46
C ALA A 41 -4.76 20.03 9.37
N PHE A 42 -6.02 19.61 9.43
CA PHE A 42 -7.12 20.19 8.67
C PHE A 42 -8.07 20.91 9.63
N ARG A 43 -8.33 22.18 9.36
CA ARG A 43 -9.38 22.95 10.04
C ARG A 43 -10.67 22.88 9.25
N PHE A 44 -11.74 22.56 9.96
CA PHE A 44 -13.09 22.42 9.44
C PHE A 44 -13.96 23.57 9.89
N GLU A 45 -14.59 24.25 8.93
CA GLU A 45 -15.61 25.27 9.21
C GLU A 45 -16.98 24.63 9.05
N PRO A 46 -17.65 24.22 10.15
CA PRO A 46 -18.95 23.57 10.09
C PRO A 46 -20.01 24.50 9.53
N MET A 47 -21.02 23.92 8.89
CA MET A 47 -22.23 24.64 8.50
C MET A 47 -23.03 25.08 9.74
N SER A 48 -23.79 26.16 9.60
CA SER A 48 -24.81 26.49 10.60
C SER A 48 -25.95 25.46 10.59
N VAL A 49 -26.72 25.37 11.68
CA VAL A 49 -27.84 24.42 11.80
C VAL A 49 -28.86 24.59 10.67
N ASP A 50 -29.15 25.83 10.26
CA ASP A 50 -30.11 26.10 9.18
C ASP A 50 -29.58 25.70 7.80
N GLU A 51 -28.27 25.86 7.56
CA GLU A 51 -27.62 25.41 6.32
C GLU A 51 -27.55 23.89 6.23
N ALA A 52 -27.18 23.22 7.32
CA ALA A 52 -27.10 21.77 7.37
C ALA A 52 -28.47 21.14 7.07
N ARG A 53 -29.54 21.67 7.70
CA ARG A 53 -30.93 21.23 7.43
C ARG A 53 -31.36 21.47 5.99
N ALA A 54 -30.90 22.56 5.37
CA ALA A 54 -31.19 22.85 3.96
C ALA A 54 -30.40 21.93 3.00
N ALA A 55 -29.18 21.55 3.36
CA ALA A 55 -28.32 20.66 2.58
C ALA A 55 -28.80 19.20 2.63
N ASP A 56 -29.18 18.69 3.82
CA ASP A 56 -29.72 17.34 4.00
C ASP A 56 -30.96 17.08 3.12
N ALA A 57 -31.79 18.09 2.89
CA ALA A 57 -32.95 17.99 2.01
C ALA A 57 -32.62 17.85 0.51
N SER A 58 -31.35 18.03 0.12
CA SER A 58 -30.87 18.01 -1.27
C SER A 58 -29.97 16.82 -1.61
N ASP A 59 -29.37 16.18 -0.61
CA ASP A 59 -28.33 15.15 -0.78
C ASP A 59 -28.87 13.75 -1.15
N ASP A 60 -30.20 13.56 -1.10
CA ASP A 60 -30.88 12.34 -1.55
C ASP A 60 -30.73 12.09 -3.06
N ALA A 61 -30.23 13.06 -3.85
CA ALA A 61 -30.18 12.97 -5.31
C ALA A 61 -28.80 12.62 -5.91
N SER A 62 -27.69 12.72 -5.16
CA SER A 62 -26.34 12.73 -5.77
C SER A 62 -25.27 11.77 -5.22
N ALA A 63 -25.54 10.97 -4.18
CA ALA A 63 -24.58 9.95 -3.76
C ALA A 63 -24.56 8.80 -4.79
N SER A 64 -23.44 8.59 -5.48
CA SER A 64 -23.29 7.50 -6.45
C SER A 64 -23.62 6.16 -5.79
N ALA A 65 -24.65 5.50 -6.28
CA ALA A 65 -25.24 4.30 -5.66
C ALA A 65 -24.32 3.05 -5.62
N ASP A 66 -23.06 3.14 -6.10
CA ASP A 66 -22.21 1.97 -6.39
C ASP A 66 -20.79 2.03 -5.76
N GLY A 67 -20.43 3.08 -5.02
CA GLY A 67 -19.08 3.25 -4.43
C GLY A 67 -18.99 2.81 -2.96
N ILE A 68 -17.84 2.27 -2.54
CA ILE A 68 -17.48 2.12 -1.12
C ILE A 68 -16.60 3.31 -0.75
N THR A 69 -17.03 4.15 0.16
CA THR A 69 -16.33 5.39 0.51
C THR A 69 -15.06 5.13 1.33
N LEU A 70 -15.02 4.04 2.13
CA LEU A 70 -13.77 3.62 2.81
C LEU A 70 -12.65 3.30 1.80
N LEU A 71 -13.00 2.87 0.59
CA LEU A 71 -12.02 2.63 -0.47
C LEU A 71 -11.38 3.94 -0.95
N GLU A 72 -12.14 5.03 -1.02
CA GLU A 72 -11.60 6.35 -1.37
C GLU A 72 -10.59 6.85 -0.32
N LEU A 73 -10.83 6.53 0.96
CA LEU A 73 -9.85 6.80 2.02
C LEU A 73 -8.58 5.94 1.85
N ALA A 74 -8.74 4.64 1.56
CA ALA A 74 -7.62 3.75 1.25
C ALA A 74 -6.84 4.18 -0.02
N GLU A 75 -7.50 4.80 -1.00
CA GLU A 75 -6.88 5.33 -2.23
C GLU A 75 -5.86 6.46 -1.96
N CYS A 76 -5.88 7.04 -0.75
CA CYS A 76 -4.88 8.02 -0.32
C CYS A 76 -3.51 7.39 -0.02
N VAL A 77 -3.43 6.04 0.09
CA VAL A 77 -2.21 5.29 0.39
C VAL A 77 -1.54 4.80 -0.89
N MET A 78 -0.26 5.15 -1.07
CA MET A 78 0.59 4.65 -2.14
C MET A 78 1.54 3.59 -1.63
N HIS A 79 1.84 2.61 -2.47
CA HIS A 79 2.82 1.57 -2.18
C HIS A 79 4.00 1.72 -3.14
N LYS A 80 5.19 1.87 -2.58
CA LYS A 80 6.45 1.91 -3.32
C LYS A 80 7.29 0.71 -2.91
N THR A 81 7.61 -0.16 -3.86
CA THR A 81 8.63 -1.18 -3.64
C THR A 81 10.00 -0.53 -3.79
N ILE A 82 10.76 -0.49 -2.70
CA ILE A 82 12.15 -0.06 -2.71
C ILE A 82 12.98 -1.33 -2.90
N GLU A 83 13.60 -1.45 -4.08
CA GLU A 83 14.66 -2.43 -4.29
C GLU A 83 15.89 -1.93 -3.53
N PRO A 84 16.49 -2.75 -2.64
CA PRO A 84 17.69 -2.33 -1.93
C PRO A 84 18.81 -2.10 -2.94
N GLU A 85 19.52 -0.98 -2.77
CA GLU A 85 20.73 -0.73 -3.54
C GLU A 85 21.73 -1.86 -3.20
N SER A 86 22.25 -2.53 -4.23
CA SER A 86 23.24 -3.58 -4.08
C SER A 86 24.58 -2.96 -3.70
N ASP A 87 24.69 -2.51 -2.45
CA ASP A 87 25.96 -2.08 -1.89
C ASP A 87 26.71 -3.31 -1.37
N ASP A 88 27.89 -3.49 -1.94
CA ASP A 88 28.93 -4.46 -1.62
C ASP A 88 28.66 -5.96 -1.91
N ALA A 89 29.62 -6.51 -2.68
CA ALA A 89 29.75 -7.93 -2.99
C ALA A 89 30.10 -8.71 -1.71
N GLY A 90 29.09 -9.10 -0.92
CA GLY A 90 29.30 -9.95 0.25
C GLY A 90 28.07 -10.20 1.12
N GLU A 91 27.07 -9.33 1.11
CA GLU A 91 25.83 -9.53 1.87
C GLU A 91 24.71 -10.09 0.99
N ALA A 92 23.89 -10.98 1.57
CA ALA A 92 22.72 -11.51 0.89
C ALA A 92 21.84 -10.34 0.40
N PRO A 93 21.28 -10.40 -0.82
CA PRO A 93 20.43 -9.31 -1.30
C PRO A 93 19.30 -9.09 -0.31
N ALA A 94 19.23 -7.88 0.25
CA ALA A 94 18.15 -7.51 1.14
C ALA A 94 16.81 -7.70 0.40
N GLU A 95 15.78 -8.13 1.11
CA GLU A 95 14.46 -8.34 0.51
C GLU A 95 13.84 -6.97 0.15
N PRO A 96 13.13 -6.87 -1.00
CA PRO A 96 12.47 -5.64 -1.39
C PRO A 96 11.46 -5.22 -0.32
N VAL A 97 11.61 -4.00 0.19
CA VAL A 97 10.72 -3.45 1.22
C VAL A 97 9.60 -2.68 0.55
N CYS A 98 8.34 -3.02 0.86
CA CYS A 98 7.21 -2.19 0.49
C CYS A 98 7.16 -0.99 1.45
N VAL A 99 7.03 0.22 0.94
CA VAL A 99 6.85 1.42 1.76
C VAL A 99 5.47 1.99 1.46
N GLU A 100 4.67 2.09 2.52
CA GLU A 100 3.36 2.72 2.53
C GLU A 100 3.58 4.24 2.71
N GLU A 101 3.11 5.05 1.75
CA GLU A 101 3.18 6.51 1.80
C GLU A 101 1.78 7.09 1.61
N VAL A 102 1.29 7.79 2.62
CA VAL A 102 -0.03 8.45 2.56
C VAL A 102 0.10 9.83 1.96
N SER A 103 -0.72 10.14 0.97
CA SER A 103 -0.70 11.46 0.31
C SER A 103 -1.58 12.46 1.05
N GLY A 104 -0.96 13.42 1.74
CA GLY A 104 -1.68 14.54 2.39
C GLY A 104 -2.61 15.28 1.42
N LYS A 105 -2.20 15.47 0.16
CA LYS A 105 -3.04 16.08 -0.90
C LYS A 105 -4.32 15.31 -1.18
N ASP A 106 -4.26 13.98 -1.19
CA ASP A 106 -5.44 13.17 -1.43
C ASP A 106 -6.33 13.12 -0.17
N LEU A 107 -5.74 13.08 1.04
CA LEU A 107 -6.49 13.24 2.29
C LEU A 107 -7.24 14.57 2.35
N TYR A 108 -6.62 15.68 1.94
CA TYR A 108 -7.29 16.97 1.89
C TYR A 108 -8.45 16.99 0.90
N ARG A 109 -8.29 16.39 -0.29
CA ARG A 109 -9.41 16.25 -1.24
C ARG A 109 -10.55 15.44 -0.65
N PHE A 110 -10.23 14.35 0.03
CA PHE A 110 -11.23 13.56 0.75
C PHE A 110 -11.94 14.41 1.80
N ALA A 111 -11.19 15.15 2.63
CA ALA A 111 -11.72 16.04 3.65
C ALA A 111 -12.62 17.14 3.07
N GLN A 112 -12.27 17.71 1.91
CA GLN A 112 -13.10 18.70 1.21
C GLN A 112 -14.46 18.14 0.75
N HIS A 113 -14.52 16.86 0.41
CA HIS A 113 -15.75 16.21 -0.03
C HIS A 113 -16.61 15.72 1.12
N HIS A 114 -15.98 15.20 2.17
CA HIS A 114 -16.68 14.43 3.20
C HIS A 114 -16.72 15.12 4.58
N GLY A 115 -15.91 16.15 4.81
CA GLY A 115 -15.79 16.82 6.11
C GLY A 115 -14.84 16.08 7.06
N PRO A 116 -14.92 16.34 8.39
CA PRO A 116 -14.05 15.72 9.39
C PRO A 116 -14.32 14.21 9.54
N LEU A 117 -13.27 13.42 9.79
CA LEU A 117 -13.40 11.97 9.97
C LEU A 117 -13.90 11.61 11.38
N PHE A 118 -13.36 12.28 12.40
CA PHE A 118 -13.63 12.01 13.81
C PHE A 118 -14.70 12.96 14.36
N GLY A 119 -14.68 14.22 13.93
CA GLY A 119 -15.60 15.26 14.33
C GLY A 119 -15.58 15.52 15.84
N THR A 120 -14.47 15.32 16.52
CA THR A 120 -14.33 15.63 17.96
C THR A 120 -13.94 17.09 18.19
N SER A 121 -13.31 17.72 17.19
CA SER A 121 -12.76 19.08 17.21
C SER A 121 -12.93 19.75 15.84
N ALA A 122 -12.78 21.07 15.81
CA ALA A 122 -12.75 21.83 14.55
C ALA A 122 -11.42 21.66 13.79
N GLU A 123 -10.41 21.05 14.41
CA GLU A 123 -9.11 20.79 13.80
C GLU A 123 -8.74 19.33 14.03
N GLU A 124 -8.44 18.59 12.97
CA GLU A 124 -7.99 17.20 13.06
C GLU A 124 -6.56 17.09 12.51
N PRO A 125 -5.61 16.50 13.26
CA PRO A 125 -4.24 16.35 12.79
C PRO A 125 -4.14 15.38 11.60
N VAL A 126 -3.28 15.70 10.64
CA VAL A 126 -3.08 14.89 9.42
C VAL A 126 -2.54 13.49 9.76
N GLU A 127 -1.71 13.36 10.80
CA GLU A 127 -1.15 12.07 11.22
C GLU A 127 -2.24 11.07 11.67
N VAL A 128 -3.31 11.55 12.30
CA VAL A 128 -4.48 10.74 12.69
C VAL A 128 -5.19 10.22 11.44
N TRP A 129 -5.34 11.09 10.43
CA TRP A 129 -5.93 10.73 9.13
C TRP A 129 -5.06 9.74 8.36
N MET A 130 -3.74 9.89 8.42
CA MET A 130 -2.79 8.95 7.80
C MET A 130 -2.95 7.56 8.42
N SER A 131 -3.09 7.48 9.75
CA SER A 131 -3.32 6.21 10.44
C SER A 131 -4.63 5.55 10.02
N ALA A 132 -5.72 6.33 9.93
CA ALA A 132 -7.01 5.83 9.44
C ALA A 132 -6.94 5.30 8.00
N ALA A 133 -6.26 6.04 7.11
CA ALA A 133 -6.07 5.63 5.72
C ALA A 133 -5.21 4.37 5.58
N SER A 134 -4.12 4.26 6.34
CA SER A 134 -3.25 3.07 6.34
C SER A 134 -3.98 1.83 6.84
N VAL A 135 -4.80 1.94 7.90
CA VAL A 135 -5.60 0.81 8.41
C VAL A 135 -6.73 0.44 7.44
N ALA A 136 -7.36 1.42 6.78
CA ALA A 136 -8.33 1.17 5.71
C ALA A 136 -7.70 0.43 4.52
N ASP A 137 -6.53 0.88 4.04
CA ASP A 137 -5.78 0.21 2.97
C ASP A 137 -5.41 -1.23 3.36
N LEU A 138 -4.90 -1.44 4.57
CA LEU A 138 -4.62 -2.78 5.10
C LEU A 138 -5.86 -3.69 5.06
N ALA A 139 -7.00 -3.23 5.56
CA ALA A 139 -8.23 -4.00 5.54
C ALA A 139 -8.67 -4.34 4.11
N THR A 140 -8.62 -3.38 3.18
CA THR A 140 -8.99 -3.61 1.78
C THR A 140 -8.08 -4.62 1.09
N ARG A 141 -6.78 -4.61 1.40
CA ARG A 141 -5.79 -5.57 0.88
C ARG A 141 -5.96 -6.97 1.44
N LEU A 142 -6.11 -7.08 2.75
CA LEU A 142 -6.39 -8.37 3.41
C LEU A 142 -7.70 -8.98 2.91
N GLN A 143 -8.73 -8.16 2.70
CA GLN A 143 -10.01 -8.63 2.19
C GLN A 143 -9.91 -9.23 0.79
N GLN A 144 -9.03 -8.71 -0.08
CA GLN A 144 -8.85 -9.26 -1.42
C GLN A 144 -8.26 -10.67 -1.38
N ILE A 145 -7.34 -10.93 -0.45
CA ILE A 145 -6.78 -12.27 -0.21
C ILE A 145 -7.87 -13.18 0.38
N ALA A 146 -8.57 -12.70 1.41
CA ALA A 146 -9.66 -13.44 2.06
C ALA A 146 -10.79 -13.85 1.11
N SER A 147 -11.09 -13.02 0.10
CA SER A 147 -12.23 -13.21 -0.80
C SER A 147 -12.08 -14.39 -1.77
N LYS A 148 -10.84 -14.83 -2.07
CA LYS A 148 -10.52 -15.86 -3.08
C LYS A 148 -11.14 -15.60 -4.46
N LEU A 149 -11.50 -14.35 -4.78
CA LEU A 149 -12.11 -14.00 -6.05
C LEU A 149 -11.08 -14.08 -7.19
N GLU A 150 -11.49 -14.59 -8.34
CA GLU A 150 -10.61 -14.61 -9.52
C GLU A 150 -10.19 -13.18 -9.92
N GLY A 151 -8.89 -12.99 -10.16
CA GLY A 151 -8.31 -11.70 -10.54
C GLY A 151 -8.02 -10.74 -9.37
N THR A 152 -8.09 -11.21 -8.12
CA THR A 152 -7.68 -10.47 -6.92
C THR A 152 -6.28 -10.90 -6.44
N MET A 153 -5.76 -10.24 -5.40
CA MET A 153 -4.49 -10.62 -4.78
C MET A 153 -4.55 -12.04 -4.23
N SER A 154 -3.60 -12.89 -4.58
CA SER A 154 -3.46 -14.24 -4.02
C SER A 154 -2.67 -14.23 -2.71
N VAL A 155 -2.74 -15.33 -1.96
CA VAL A 155 -1.96 -15.52 -0.73
C VAL A 155 -0.44 -15.38 -0.97
N ALA A 156 0.04 -15.66 -2.18
CA ALA A 156 1.45 -15.48 -2.53
C ALA A 156 1.94 -14.03 -2.34
N ALA A 157 1.04 -13.03 -2.38
CA ALA A 157 1.39 -11.64 -2.10
C ALA A 157 1.85 -11.41 -0.66
N LEU A 158 1.36 -12.20 0.30
CA LEU A 158 1.80 -12.14 1.70
C LEU A 158 3.24 -12.60 1.86
N ASN A 159 3.66 -13.59 1.07
CA ASN A 159 5.02 -14.12 1.06
C ASN A 159 5.98 -13.25 0.24
N GLY A 160 5.46 -12.46 -0.72
CA GLY A 160 6.24 -11.69 -1.67
C GLY A 160 6.57 -10.25 -1.25
N GLY A 161 6.48 -9.92 0.03
CA GLY A 161 6.78 -8.58 0.55
C GLY A 161 5.77 -7.49 0.18
N ALA A 162 4.56 -7.85 -0.29
CA ALA A 162 3.55 -6.85 -0.66
C ALA A 162 2.90 -6.17 0.55
N PHE A 163 3.11 -6.71 1.76
CA PHE A 163 2.56 -6.23 3.01
C PHE A 163 3.70 -6.00 4.00
N ASN A 164 3.66 -4.86 4.67
CA ASN A 164 4.62 -4.56 5.71
C ASN A 164 4.28 -5.33 6.98
N ASN A 165 5.29 -5.73 7.77
CA ASN A 165 5.16 -6.24 9.13
C ASN A 165 4.01 -7.25 9.33
N ILE A 166 3.87 -8.19 8.39
CA ILE A 166 2.98 -9.35 8.51
C ILE A 166 3.85 -10.61 8.55
N ALA A 167 3.55 -11.49 9.49
CA ALA A 167 4.26 -12.74 9.64
C ALA A 167 3.31 -13.85 10.06
N LYS A 168 3.62 -15.07 9.62
CA LYS A 168 2.98 -16.29 10.08
C LYS A 168 4.02 -17.12 10.83
N TYR A 169 3.68 -17.47 12.05
CA TYR A 169 4.50 -18.32 12.90
C TYR A 169 3.78 -19.62 13.17
N ARG A 170 4.51 -20.72 13.11
CA ARG A 170 4.05 -22.00 13.60
C ARG A 170 4.62 -22.18 15.00
N LEU A 171 3.72 -22.22 15.98
CA LEU A 171 4.08 -22.56 17.35
C LEU A 171 3.94 -24.07 17.50
N ALA A 172 5.01 -24.72 17.96
CA ALA A 172 5.03 -26.14 18.23
C ALA A 172 5.42 -26.39 19.68
N ASN A 173 4.66 -27.27 20.35
CA ASN A 173 5.08 -27.85 21.61
C ASN A 173 5.81 -29.18 21.31
N PRO A 174 7.13 -29.28 21.57
CA PRO A 174 7.89 -30.50 21.32
C PRO A 174 7.51 -31.65 22.26
N GLU A 175 6.97 -31.36 23.45
CA GLU A 175 6.59 -32.37 24.44
C GLU A 175 5.26 -33.05 24.09
N THR A 176 4.28 -32.29 23.61
CA THR A 176 2.96 -32.80 23.26
C THR A 176 2.81 -33.10 21.76
N GLY A 177 3.71 -32.58 20.92
CA GLY A 177 3.63 -32.64 19.46
C GLY A 177 2.57 -31.71 18.85
N SER A 178 1.87 -30.93 19.68
CA SER A 178 0.80 -30.03 19.25
C SER A 178 1.36 -28.83 18.50
N ARG A 179 0.61 -28.36 17.49
CA ARG A 179 1.02 -27.25 16.62
C ARG A 179 -0.17 -26.39 16.24
N PHE A 180 0.06 -25.09 16.17
CA PHE A 180 -0.91 -24.15 15.60
C PHE A 180 -0.19 -23.01 14.88
N ASP A 181 -0.93 -22.37 13.99
CA ASP A 181 -0.42 -21.23 13.23
C ASP A 181 -0.98 -19.93 13.82
N LEU A 182 -0.10 -18.96 14.00
CA LEU A 182 -0.36 -17.61 14.48
C LEU A 182 0.00 -16.64 13.36
N ILE A 183 -0.95 -15.79 12.98
CA ILE A 183 -0.68 -14.68 12.08
C ILE A 183 -0.60 -13.40 12.92
N VAL A 184 0.47 -12.63 12.72
CA VAL A 184 0.74 -11.37 13.41
C VAL A 184 0.87 -10.27 12.38
N ILE A 185 0.17 -9.16 12.60
CA ILE A 185 0.33 -7.93 11.83
C ILE A 185 0.59 -6.79 12.81
N ALA A 186 1.67 -6.05 12.58
CA ALA A 186 2.02 -4.88 13.36
C ALA A 186 1.96 -3.61 12.50
N ARG A 187 1.35 -2.54 13.00
CA ARG A 187 1.22 -1.27 12.29
C ARG A 187 1.53 -0.09 13.21
N MET A 188 2.39 0.81 12.75
CA MET A 188 2.56 2.11 13.38
C MET A 188 1.29 2.93 13.15
N VAL A 189 0.77 3.52 14.23
CA VAL A 189 -0.38 4.41 14.19
C VAL A 189 -0.14 5.60 15.11
N ASP A 190 -0.86 6.68 14.87
CA ASP A 190 -0.89 7.83 15.74
C ASP A 190 -1.62 7.52 17.07
N ALA A 191 -1.19 8.19 18.15
CA ALA A 191 -1.71 7.99 19.50
C ALA A 191 -3.16 8.48 19.67
N GLU A 192 -3.58 9.50 18.94
CA GLU A 192 -4.98 9.93 18.88
C GLU A 192 -5.85 8.93 18.13
N TYR A 193 -5.36 8.42 17.00
CA TYR A 193 -6.06 7.37 16.27
C TYR A 193 -6.25 6.11 17.13
N ALA A 194 -5.19 5.69 17.83
CA ALA A 194 -5.21 4.57 18.76
C ALA A 194 -6.31 4.69 19.83
N ARG A 195 -6.55 5.90 20.36
CA ARG A 195 -7.60 6.15 21.36
C ARG A 195 -9.01 5.90 20.83
N HIS A 196 -9.23 5.99 19.52
CA HIS A 196 -10.53 5.71 18.90
C HIS A 196 -10.88 4.22 18.77
N LEU A 197 -9.92 3.30 18.93
CA LEU A 197 -10.14 1.87 18.72
C LEU A 197 -10.63 1.12 19.97
N GLU A 198 -10.67 1.77 21.14
CA GLU A 198 -11.08 1.18 22.43
C GLU A 198 -10.48 -0.23 22.65
N VAL A 199 -9.16 -0.35 22.49
CA VAL A 199 -8.41 -1.59 22.65
C VAL A 199 -8.04 -1.86 24.13
N PRO A 200 -7.75 -3.11 24.53
CA PRO A 200 -7.69 -4.32 23.71
C PRO A 200 -9.08 -4.85 23.31
N PHE A 201 -9.17 -5.52 22.17
CA PHE A 201 -10.43 -6.03 21.62
C PHE A 201 -10.25 -7.46 21.11
N VAL A 202 -11.21 -8.36 21.40
CA VAL A 202 -11.15 -9.76 20.97
C VAL A 202 -12.42 -10.16 20.25
N ARG A 203 -12.25 -10.95 19.18
CA ARG A 203 -13.34 -11.50 18.40
C ARG A 203 -13.17 -13.00 18.22
N ARG A 204 -14.19 -13.76 18.65
CA ARG A 204 -14.37 -15.18 18.33
C ARG A 204 -15.28 -15.29 17.10
N GLU A 205 -14.85 -16.04 16.09
CA GLU A 205 -15.61 -16.28 14.86
C GLU A 205 -15.49 -17.76 14.44
N GLU A 206 -16.61 -18.44 14.21
CA GLU A 206 -16.60 -19.78 13.62
C GLU A 206 -16.71 -19.67 12.10
N ARG A 207 -15.74 -20.24 11.38
CA ARG A 207 -15.69 -20.18 9.92
C ARG A 207 -15.01 -21.40 9.32
N GLU A 208 -15.59 -21.96 8.27
CA GLU A 208 -15.07 -23.13 7.55
C GLU A 208 -14.78 -24.34 8.50
N GLY A 209 -15.60 -24.52 9.54
CA GLY A 209 -15.44 -25.61 10.52
C GLY A 209 -14.27 -25.42 11.49
N ARG A 210 -13.72 -24.21 11.59
CA ARG A 210 -12.70 -23.81 12.55
C ARG A 210 -13.16 -22.61 13.37
N ILE A 211 -12.55 -22.40 14.52
CA ILE A 211 -12.80 -21.28 15.42
C ILE A 211 -11.58 -20.36 15.37
N ASN A 212 -11.78 -19.17 14.81
CA ASN A 212 -10.78 -18.12 14.74
C ASN A 212 -10.93 -17.20 15.95
N TYR A 213 -9.84 -16.95 16.65
CA TYR A 213 -9.76 -15.90 17.67
C TYR A 213 -8.83 -14.82 17.17
N ALA A 214 -9.39 -13.63 16.96
CA ALA A 214 -8.67 -12.46 16.50
C ALA A 214 -8.56 -11.45 17.65
N PHE A 215 -7.37 -10.91 17.87
CA PHE A 215 -7.03 -9.99 18.95
C PHE A 215 -6.49 -8.69 18.37
N LEU A 216 -6.95 -7.56 18.89
CA LEU A 216 -6.45 -6.23 18.61
C LEU A 216 -5.88 -5.66 19.92
N SER A 217 -4.64 -5.21 19.90
CA SER A 217 -4.01 -4.56 21.05
C SER A 217 -3.11 -3.42 20.60
N ILE A 218 -2.80 -2.51 21.50
CA ILE A 218 -1.86 -1.41 21.24
C ILE A 218 -0.75 -1.49 22.27
N LYS A 219 0.49 -1.33 21.81
CA LYS A 219 1.68 -1.24 22.66
C LYS A 219 2.40 0.07 22.40
N HIS A 220 2.98 0.61 23.46
CA HIS A 220 3.85 1.77 23.36
C HIS A 220 5.31 1.31 23.30
N GLU A 221 5.96 1.47 22.15
CA GLU A 221 7.34 1.10 21.89
C GLU A 221 8.20 2.36 21.77
N PRO A 222 8.86 2.81 22.85
CA PRO A 222 9.58 4.09 22.89
C PRO A 222 10.82 4.14 21.97
N GLU A 223 11.25 3.01 21.43
CA GLU A 223 12.39 2.90 20.52
C GLU A 223 12.01 3.14 19.05
N VAL A 224 10.71 3.27 18.75
CA VAL A 224 10.16 3.47 17.40
C VAL A 224 9.40 4.81 17.38
N GLU A 225 9.53 5.60 16.31
CA GLU A 225 8.73 6.81 16.10
C GLU A 225 7.78 6.60 14.90
N PRO A 226 6.45 6.74 15.04
CA PRO A 226 5.71 7.00 16.28
C PRO A 226 5.75 5.80 17.24
N ALA A 227 5.74 6.08 18.54
CA ALA A 227 5.91 5.07 19.59
C ALA A 227 4.68 4.19 19.82
N VAL A 228 3.66 4.24 18.97
CA VAL A 228 2.40 3.51 19.17
C VAL A 228 2.23 2.47 18.06
N MET A 229 2.24 1.21 18.47
CA MET A 229 2.12 0.05 17.59
C MET A 229 0.77 -0.64 17.81
N LEU A 230 -0.03 -0.71 16.74
CA LEU A 230 -1.24 -1.51 16.65
C LEU A 230 -0.88 -2.95 16.26
N TYR A 231 -1.22 -3.89 17.13
CA TYR A 231 -1.00 -5.31 16.92
C TYR A 231 -2.31 -6.02 16.63
N MET A 232 -2.31 -6.83 15.57
CA MET A 232 -3.41 -7.71 15.23
C MET A 232 -2.91 -9.14 15.19
N HIS A 233 -3.53 -10.01 15.99
CA HIS A 233 -3.19 -11.42 16.06
C HIS A 233 -4.41 -12.24 15.63
N VAL A 234 -4.21 -13.33 14.90
CA VAL A 234 -5.27 -14.33 14.72
C VAL A 234 -4.70 -15.74 14.84
N VAL A 235 -5.42 -16.56 15.59
CA VAL A 235 -5.18 -17.99 15.74
C VAL A 235 -6.42 -18.77 15.32
N SER A 236 -6.23 -19.95 14.73
CA SER A 236 -7.33 -20.78 14.22
C SER A 236 -7.27 -22.19 14.78
N PHE A 237 -8.33 -22.58 15.50
CA PHE A 237 -8.44 -23.86 16.18
C PHE A 237 -9.54 -24.73 15.55
N ALA A 238 -9.39 -26.05 15.68
CA ALA A 238 -10.40 -27.05 15.27
C ALA A 238 -11.53 -27.24 16.29
N HIS A 239 -11.33 -26.86 17.55
CA HIS A 239 -12.32 -26.85 18.63
C HIS A 239 -12.03 -25.68 19.58
N GLU A 240 -12.94 -25.42 20.53
CA GLU A 240 -12.81 -24.31 21.49
C GLU A 240 -11.44 -24.31 22.17
N MET A 241 -10.84 -23.12 22.27
CA MET A 241 -9.61 -22.91 23.00
C MET A 241 -9.82 -23.23 24.49
N SER A 242 -8.82 -23.80 25.17
CA SER A 242 -8.86 -24.00 26.63
C SER A 242 -8.26 -22.81 27.38
N LEU A 243 -8.56 -22.66 28.67
CA LEU A 243 -7.93 -21.63 29.51
C LEU A 243 -6.38 -21.70 29.52
N PRO A 244 -5.74 -22.88 29.65
CA PRO A 244 -4.29 -22.99 29.49
C PRO A 244 -3.79 -22.47 28.15
N ASP A 245 -4.53 -22.72 27.07
CA ASP A 245 -4.17 -22.25 25.73
C ASP A 245 -4.20 -20.71 25.65
N TYR A 246 -5.25 -20.09 26.18
CA TYR A 246 -5.35 -18.63 26.29
C TYR A 246 -4.18 -18.03 27.07
N LEU A 247 -3.85 -18.58 28.25
CA LEU A 247 -2.80 -18.07 29.12
C LEU A 247 -1.40 -18.15 28.50
N ALA A 248 -1.18 -19.05 27.56
CA ALA A 248 0.06 -19.08 26.80
C ALA A 248 0.04 -18.14 25.61
N LEU A 249 -1.10 -17.99 24.93
CA LEU A 249 -1.24 -16.96 23.90
C LEU A 249 -1.00 -15.56 24.45
N SER A 250 -1.53 -15.22 25.63
CA SER A 250 -1.31 -13.91 26.25
C SER A 250 0.17 -13.63 26.51
N ARG A 251 0.97 -14.66 26.81
CA ARG A 251 2.44 -14.55 26.93
C ARG A 251 3.14 -14.42 25.58
N VAL A 252 2.70 -15.17 24.56
CA VAL A 252 3.24 -15.07 23.20
C VAL A 252 2.98 -13.67 22.62
N PHE A 253 1.81 -13.11 22.90
CA PHE A 253 1.46 -11.74 22.53
C PHE A 253 2.11 -10.69 23.43
N ASP A 254 2.75 -11.13 24.53
CA ASP A 254 3.39 -10.28 25.53
C ASP A 254 2.41 -9.22 26.05
N PHE A 255 1.24 -9.67 26.49
CA PHE A 255 0.25 -8.83 27.17
C PHE A 255 0.69 -8.55 28.59
N ASP A 256 0.59 -7.28 29.00
CA ASP A 256 0.69 -6.92 30.41
C ASP A 256 -0.56 -7.39 31.19
N ALA A 257 -0.49 -7.31 32.52
CA ALA A 257 -1.55 -7.81 33.39
C ALA A 257 -2.88 -7.09 33.20
N ASP A 258 -2.85 -5.78 32.86
CA ASP A 258 -4.05 -4.97 32.68
C ASP A 258 -4.72 -5.29 31.34
N THR A 259 -3.93 -5.49 30.28
CA THR A 259 -4.36 -5.93 28.96
C THR A 259 -4.95 -7.33 29.03
N ASP A 260 -4.28 -8.26 29.71
CA ASP A 260 -4.76 -9.62 29.92
C ASP A 260 -6.10 -9.64 30.67
N ALA A 261 -6.23 -8.82 31.73
CA ALA A 261 -7.48 -8.69 32.48
C ALA A 261 -8.63 -8.11 31.63
N GLN A 262 -8.35 -7.12 30.78
CA GLN A 262 -9.35 -6.54 29.87
C GLN A 262 -9.76 -7.52 28.77
N VAL A 263 -8.78 -8.17 28.12
CA VAL A 263 -9.05 -9.21 27.11
C VAL A 263 -9.89 -10.34 27.68
N PHE A 264 -9.57 -10.81 28.89
CA PHE A 264 -10.35 -11.86 29.54
C PHE A 264 -11.80 -11.44 29.79
N GLN A 265 -12.08 -10.14 29.95
CA GLN A 265 -13.45 -9.64 30.09
C GLN A 265 -14.26 -9.72 28.79
N HIS A 266 -13.62 -9.68 27.62
CA HIS A 266 -14.27 -9.73 26.31
C HIS A 266 -14.86 -11.10 25.94
N PHE A 267 -14.57 -12.17 26.69
CA PHE A 267 -15.35 -13.39 26.58
C PHE A 267 -16.77 -13.11 27.12
N VAL A 268 -17.68 -12.84 26.17
CA VAL A 268 -18.91 -12.04 26.30
C VAL A 268 -19.94 -12.65 27.25
N SER A 269 -19.99 -13.97 27.37
CA SER A 269 -20.95 -14.63 28.25
C SER A 269 -20.27 -15.43 29.37
N ASP A 270 -20.95 -15.53 30.53
CA ASP A 270 -20.58 -16.49 31.56
C ASP A 270 -20.51 -17.93 30.99
N ALA A 271 -21.26 -18.20 29.91
CA ALA A 271 -21.20 -19.45 29.17
C ALA A 271 -19.88 -19.59 28.40
N ASP A 272 -19.41 -18.58 27.66
CA ASP A 272 -18.12 -18.61 26.96
C ASP A 272 -16.95 -18.74 27.95
N ARG A 273 -17.04 -18.04 29.10
CA ARG A 273 -16.05 -18.17 30.18
C ARG A 273 -16.11 -19.54 30.82
N ALA A 274 -17.30 -20.07 31.07
CA ALA A 274 -17.48 -21.42 31.58
C ALA A 274 -17.04 -22.47 30.57
N GLU A 275 -17.23 -22.28 29.26
CA GLU A 275 -16.77 -23.18 28.20
C GLU A 275 -15.24 -23.13 28.06
N LEU A 276 -14.63 -21.95 28.10
CA LEU A 276 -13.18 -21.77 28.14
C LEU A 276 -12.56 -22.43 29.40
N ALA A 277 -13.24 -22.32 30.56
CA ALA A 277 -12.82 -22.92 31.82
C ALA A 277 -13.18 -24.41 31.95
N ALA A 278 -14.23 -24.89 31.28
CA ALA A 278 -14.68 -26.29 31.30
C ALA A 278 -14.14 -27.12 30.13
N ALA A 279 -13.52 -26.47 29.14
CA ALA A 279 -12.71 -27.11 28.12
C ALA A 279 -11.68 -27.97 28.83
N GLN A 280 -11.91 -29.29 28.81
CA GLN A 280 -11.09 -30.25 29.53
C GLN A 280 -9.64 -30.14 29.08
N ASP A 281 -8.69 -30.14 30.01
CA ASP A 281 -7.24 -30.12 29.73
C ASP A 281 -6.81 -31.22 28.73
N SER A 282 -7.57 -32.33 28.64
CA SER A 282 -7.35 -33.41 27.68
C SER A 282 -7.58 -33.03 26.21
N LYS A 283 -8.28 -31.91 25.96
CA LYS A 283 -8.52 -31.30 24.64
C LYS A 283 -7.74 -29.99 24.46
N ALA A 284 -6.93 -29.57 25.43
CA ALA A 284 -6.07 -28.42 25.24
C ALA A 284 -5.14 -28.66 24.03
N TYR A 285 -4.78 -27.60 23.33
CA TYR A 285 -3.78 -27.66 22.25
C TYR A 285 -2.36 -27.90 22.79
N GLY A 286 -2.24 -28.40 24.02
CA GLY A 286 -0.98 -28.59 24.70
C GLY A 286 -0.22 -27.29 24.88
N ILE A 287 -0.85 -26.12 24.83
CA ILE A 287 -0.19 -24.83 24.99
C ILE A 287 -0.10 -24.47 26.50
N ALA A 288 -0.04 -25.46 27.39
CA ALA A 288 -0.08 -25.25 28.84
C ALA A 288 1.14 -24.48 29.42
N GLN A 289 0.95 -23.93 30.61
CA GLN A 289 1.98 -23.16 31.33
C GLN A 289 3.27 -23.98 31.56
N GLY A 290 4.39 -23.49 31.02
CA GLY A 290 5.74 -24.01 31.28
C GLY A 290 6.38 -24.80 30.14
N ALA A 291 5.64 -25.11 29.07
CA ALA A 291 6.23 -25.79 27.92
C ALA A 291 7.14 -24.82 27.13
N LEU A 292 8.31 -25.32 26.72
CA LEU A 292 9.21 -24.64 25.81
C LEU A 292 8.63 -24.73 24.39
N TYR A 293 8.03 -23.64 23.91
CA TYR A 293 7.55 -23.57 22.53
C TYR A 293 8.70 -23.23 21.59
N THR A 294 8.70 -23.85 20.42
CA THR A 294 9.44 -23.31 19.27
C THR A 294 8.49 -22.46 18.44
N MET A 295 8.98 -21.31 17.99
CA MET A 295 8.26 -20.39 17.14
C MET A 295 9.04 -20.26 15.84
N ASP A 296 8.55 -20.93 14.80
CA ASP A 296 9.21 -20.98 13.50
C ASP A 296 8.41 -20.14 12.50
N ALA A 297 9.07 -19.24 11.78
CA ALA A 297 8.44 -18.52 10.68
C ALA A 297 8.08 -19.50 9.56
N VAL A 298 6.84 -19.44 9.08
CA VAL A 298 6.34 -20.32 8.02
C VAL A 298 5.64 -19.51 6.93
N PRO A 299 5.65 -19.96 5.66
CA PRO A 299 4.98 -19.25 4.58
C PRO A 299 3.45 -19.32 4.72
N PHE A 300 2.78 -18.32 4.16
CA PHE A 300 1.33 -18.28 4.01
C PHE A 300 0.87 -19.23 2.89
N ASP A 301 -0.31 -19.84 3.09
CA ASP A 301 -0.98 -20.75 2.17
C ASP A 301 -2.51 -20.49 2.10
N ASP A 302 -3.21 -21.20 1.20
CA ASP A 302 -4.63 -20.96 0.95
C ASP A 302 -5.55 -21.22 2.17
N ALA A 303 -5.08 -21.94 3.19
CA ALA A 303 -5.83 -22.14 4.43
C ALA A 303 -5.88 -20.87 5.30
N ASP A 304 -4.96 -19.92 5.08
CA ASP A 304 -4.88 -18.67 5.84
C ASP A 304 -5.95 -17.64 5.45
N CYS A 305 -6.65 -17.84 4.34
CA CYS A 305 -7.69 -16.90 3.87
C CYS A 305 -8.81 -16.69 4.89
N SER A 306 -9.22 -17.75 5.61
CA SER A 306 -10.27 -17.66 6.63
C SER A 306 -9.81 -16.85 7.85
N PRO A 307 -8.65 -17.16 8.49
CA PRO A 307 -8.04 -16.30 9.52
C PRO A 307 -7.83 -14.85 9.09
N ILE A 308 -7.35 -14.59 7.87
CA ILE A 308 -7.15 -13.24 7.34
C ILE A 308 -8.46 -12.46 7.28
N ALA A 309 -9.54 -13.10 6.86
CA ALA A 309 -10.84 -12.45 6.85
C ALA A 309 -11.35 -12.12 8.26
N SER A 310 -11.01 -12.94 9.26
CA SER A 310 -11.34 -12.65 10.66
C SER A 310 -10.58 -11.41 11.16
N LEU A 311 -9.35 -11.17 10.69
CA LEU A 311 -8.64 -9.90 10.96
C LEU A 311 -9.35 -8.69 10.33
N VAL A 312 -9.87 -8.82 9.12
CA VAL A 312 -10.63 -7.71 8.50
C VAL A 312 -11.91 -7.41 9.30
N ARG A 313 -12.61 -8.45 9.74
CA ARG A 313 -13.82 -8.29 10.58
C ARG A 313 -13.50 -7.79 11.99
N LEU A 314 -12.33 -8.11 12.53
CA LEU A 314 -11.82 -7.54 13.77
C LEU A 314 -11.68 -6.02 13.63
N LEU A 315 -11.06 -5.54 12.55
CA LEU A 315 -10.93 -4.10 12.26
C LEU A 315 -12.29 -3.44 12.12
N VAL A 316 -13.21 -4.02 11.33
CA VAL A 316 -14.58 -3.51 11.21
C VAL A 316 -15.25 -3.40 12.59
N ALA A 317 -15.18 -4.44 13.41
CA ALA A 317 -15.83 -4.46 14.71
C ALA A 317 -15.24 -3.43 15.69
N ALA A 318 -13.91 -3.28 15.70
CA ALA A 318 -13.22 -2.33 16.56
C ALA A 318 -13.63 -0.87 16.28
N HIS A 319 -13.94 -0.52 15.03
CA HIS A 319 -14.39 0.82 14.66
C HIS A 319 -15.89 1.05 14.82
N LEU A 320 -16.66 0.00 15.14
CA LEU A 320 -18.11 0.07 15.29
C LEU A 320 -18.58 -0.05 16.75
N GLN A 321 -17.66 -0.09 17.72
CA GLN A 321 -17.99 -0.27 19.14
C GLN A 321 -18.98 0.78 19.68
N GLU A 322 -18.83 2.02 19.23
CA GLU A 322 -19.65 3.15 19.65
C GLU A 322 -20.90 3.38 18.79
N ALA A 323 -21.17 2.56 17.77
CA ALA A 323 -22.38 2.68 16.96
C ALA A 323 -23.61 2.32 17.81
N ARG A 324 -24.64 3.19 17.78
CA ARG A 324 -25.81 3.07 18.67
C ARG A 324 -27.09 2.90 17.89
N LEU A 325 -28.08 2.28 18.52
CA LEU A 325 -29.44 2.25 18.03
C LEU A 325 -30.19 3.50 18.54
N ASP A 326 -30.63 4.36 17.63
CA ASP A 326 -31.44 5.54 17.89
C ASP A 326 -32.84 5.34 17.29
N VAL A 327 -33.80 4.92 18.12
CA VAL A 327 -35.17 4.62 17.64
C VAL A 327 -35.97 5.87 17.25
N PHE A 328 -35.51 7.05 17.66
CA PHE A 328 -36.20 8.31 17.38
C PHE A 328 -35.69 8.98 16.11
N TYR A 329 -34.60 8.47 15.54
CA TYR A 329 -33.98 8.99 14.34
C TYR A 329 -33.71 7.85 13.36
N ALA A 330 -34.40 7.86 12.22
CA ALA A 330 -34.25 6.83 11.19
C ALA A 330 -33.88 7.47 9.86
N ASP A 331 -32.85 6.94 9.21
CA ASP A 331 -32.44 7.27 7.84
C ASP A 331 -32.64 6.04 6.94
N GLU A 332 -32.91 6.24 5.65
CA GLU A 332 -33.10 5.12 4.71
C GLU A 332 -31.83 4.27 4.58
N LYS A 333 -30.64 4.88 4.68
CA LYS A 333 -29.37 4.16 4.56
C LYS A 333 -28.88 3.53 5.86
N THR A 334 -29.05 4.21 7.00
CA THR A 334 -28.57 3.70 8.30
C THR A 334 -29.63 2.93 9.09
N GLY A 335 -30.90 2.97 8.67
CA GLY A 335 -32.01 2.47 9.48
C GLY A 335 -32.08 3.24 10.80
N HIS A 336 -32.08 2.50 11.92
CA HIS A 336 -32.02 3.08 13.28
C HIS A 336 -30.59 3.18 13.82
N LEU A 337 -29.57 2.91 13.01
CA LEU A 337 -28.19 3.04 13.46
C LEU A 337 -27.75 4.51 13.39
N ARG A 338 -27.07 4.93 14.44
CA ARG A 338 -26.41 6.22 14.56
C ARG A 338 -24.94 6.00 14.85
N PHE A 339 -24.09 6.60 14.02
CA PHE A 339 -22.65 6.49 14.13
C PHE A 339 -22.06 7.71 14.87
N PRO A 340 -21.04 7.50 15.73
CA PRO A 340 -20.43 8.56 16.51
C PRO A 340 -19.65 9.56 15.63
N ASN A 341 -19.06 9.06 14.54
CA ASN A 341 -18.23 9.83 13.63
C ASN A 341 -18.29 9.23 12.21
N TYR A 342 -17.76 9.97 11.24
CA TYR A 342 -17.82 9.55 9.85
C TYR A 342 -16.95 8.31 9.58
N LEU A 343 -15.80 8.18 10.24
CA LEU A 343 -14.94 7.01 10.13
C LEU A 343 -15.70 5.70 10.47
N ALA A 344 -16.47 5.68 11.56
CA ALA A 344 -17.29 4.53 11.95
C ALA A 344 -18.33 4.20 10.87
N TRP A 345 -18.96 5.21 10.25
CA TRP A 345 -19.85 4.99 9.11
C TRP A 345 -19.12 4.38 7.90
N LEU A 346 -17.92 4.86 7.57
CA LEU A 346 -17.12 4.30 6.47
C LEU A 346 -16.87 2.79 6.67
N TRP A 347 -16.53 2.40 7.90
CA TRP A 347 -16.35 0.98 8.26
C TRP A 347 -17.65 0.17 8.18
N TYR A 348 -18.79 0.76 8.56
CA TYR A 348 -20.09 0.12 8.41
C TYR A 348 -20.49 -0.08 6.94
N GLU A 349 -20.36 0.96 6.11
CA GLU A 349 -20.63 0.90 4.67
C GLU A 349 -19.73 -0.15 4.01
N TYR A 350 -18.44 -0.15 4.35
CA TYR A 350 -17.49 -1.15 3.90
C TYR A 350 -17.93 -2.57 4.26
N SER A 351 -18.32 -2.80 5.52
CA SER A 351 -18.76 -4.13 5.99
C SER A 351 -19.98 -4.66 5.23
N SER A 352 -20.89 -3.77 4.83
CA SER A 352 -22.09 -4.11 4.07
C SER A 352 -21.80 -4.41 2.59
N GLY A 353 -20.71 -3.85 2.05
CA GLY A 353 -20.25 -4.01 0.67
C GLY A 353 -19.08 -4.99 0.48
N ILE A 354 -18.52 -5.53 1.56
CA ILE A 354 -17.21 -6.18 1.60
C ILE A 354 -17.07 -7.40 0.67
N GLU A 355 -18.16 -8.14 0.47
CA GLU A 355 -18.21 -9.33 -0.40
C GLU A 355 -18.54 -8.99 -1.85
N LYS A 356 -19.05 -7.79 -2.12
CA LYS A 356 -19.55 -7.37 -3.45
C LYS A 356 -18.50 -6.62 -4.27
N VAL A 357 -17.48 -6.05 -3.63
CA VAL A 357 -16.54 -5.14 -4.29
C VAL A 357 -15.28 -5.85 -4.76
N ARG A 358 -15.09 -5.84 -6.08
CA ARG A 358 -13.83 -6.19 -6.73
C ARG A 358 -12.92 -4.97 -6.67
N ILE A 359 -11.79 -5.10 -5.97
CA ILE A 359 -10.80 -4.03 -5.84
C ILE A 359 -9.61 -4.40 -6.71
N GLY A 360 -9.19 -3.50 -7.60
CA GLY A 360 -7.93 -3.60 -8.33
C GLY A 360 -6.83 -2.80 -7.63
N TYR A 361 -5.57 -3.18 -7.83
CA TYR A 361 -4.43 -2.38 -7.38
C TYR A 361 -3.63 -1.87 -8.56
N CYS A 362 -3.18 -0.62 -8.48
CA CYS A 362 -2.44 0.00 -9.56
C CYS A 362 -1.03 -0.61 -9.67
N GLY A 363 -0.67 -1.18 -10.82
CA GLY A 363 0.68 -1.70 -11.07
C GLY A 363 1.80 -0.64 -11.16
N ASN A 364 1.54 0.61 -10.75
CA ASN A 364 2.53 1.70 -10.74
C ASN A 364 2.68 2.31 -9.35
N CYS A 365 1.56 2.75 -8.73
CA CYS A 365 1.56 3.38 -7.41
C CYS A 365 0.98 2.50 -6.29
N GLY A 366 0.51 1.29 -6.62
CA GLY A 366 -0.06 0.33 -5.67
C GLY A 366 -1.36 0.75 -4.99
N ARG A 367 -1.94 1.90 -5.36
CA ARG A 367 -3.24 2.36 -4.83
C ARG A 367 -4.36 1.36 -5.17
N PRO A 368 -5.28 1.10 -4.25
CA PRO A 368 -6.53 0.43 -4.58
C PRO A 368 -7.33 1.25 -5.60
N PHE A 369 -8.27 0.62 -6.30
CA PHE A 369 -9.32 1.29 -7.06
C PHE A 369 -10.49 0.34 -7.30
N SER A 370 -11.71 0.87 -7.35
CA SER A 370 -12.89 0.06 -7.65
C SER A 370 -12.84 -0.52 -9.07
N ARG A 371 -13.11 -1.82 -9.21
CA ARG A 371 -13.37 -2.52 -10.49
C ARG A 371 -14.87 -2.76 -10.72
N VAL A 372 -15.74 -2.21 -9.86
CA VAL A 372 -17.19 -2.33 -10.01
C VAL A 372 -17.59 -1.73 -11.36
N ASN A 373 -18.48 -2.42 -12.08
CA ASN A 373 -18.97 -2.05 -13.42
C ASN A 373 -17.95 -2.08 -14.59
N GLN A 374 -16.74 -2.63 -14.42
CA GLN A 374 -15.80 -2.76 -15.53
C GLN A 374 -16.28 -3.82 -16.54
N ARG A 375 -16.37 -3.45 -17.82
CA ARG A 375 -16.59 -4.35 -18.97
C ARG A 375 -15.30 -4.51 -19.78
N GLY A 376 -15.01 -5.72 -20.23
CA GLY A 376 -13.87 -6.01 -21.12
C GLY A 376 -12.56 -6.27 -20.38
N ARG A 377 -11.42 -5.94 -21.00
CA ARG A 377 -10.07 -6.24 -20.47
C ARG A 377 -9.85 -5.55 -19.13
N GLU A 378 -9.33 -6.30 -18.16
CA GLU A 378 -9.07 -5.83 -16.81
C GLU A 378 -8.16 -4.59 -16.76
N ARG A 379 -8.53 -3.64 -15.89
CA ARG A 379 -7.78 -2.39 -15.69
C ARG A 379 -6.61 -2.68 -14.76
N LEU A 380 -5.41 -2.25 -15.13
CA LEU A 380 -4.17 -2.45 -14.38
C LEU A 380 -3.68 -1.20 -13.65
N PHE A 381 -4.23 -0.01 -13.96
CA PHE A 381 -3.74 1.26 -13.42
C PHE A 381 -4.91 2.13 -12.94
N CYS A 382 -4.77 2.78 -11.77
CA CYS A 382 -5.79 3.65 -11.17
C CYS A 382 -6.03 4.95 -11.94
N SER A 383 -5.17 5.30 -12.90
CA SER A 383 -5.34 6.49 -13.75
C SER A 383 -4.54 6.36 -15.05
N GLU A 384 -4.92 7.13 -16.07
CA GLU A 384 -4.14 7.23 -17.31
C GLU A 384 -2.76 7.86 -17.04
N LYS A 385 -2.66 8.73 -16.03
CA LYS A 385 -1.38 9.26 -15.53
C LYS A 385 -0.45 8.14 -15.09
N CYS A 386 -0.90 7.25 -14.20
CA CYS A 386 -0.09 6.13 -13.73
C CYS A 386 0.27 5.14 -14.84
N LYS A 387 -0.63 4.90 -15.80
CA LYS A 387 -0.33 4.09 -16.99
C LYS A 387 0.78 4.70 -17.85
N ASN A 388 0.72 6.01 -18.08
CA ASN A 388 1.74 6.73 -18.84
C ASN A 388 3.07 6.80 -18.08
N GLU A 389 3.05 6.99 -16.76
CA GLU A 389 4.23 6.96 -15.90
C GLU A 389 4.91 5.59 -15.92
N ALA A 390 4.15 4.49 -15.76
CA ALA A 390 4.69 3.14 -15.86
C ALA A 390 5.32 2.87 -17.22
N LYS A 391 4.63 3.27 -18.31
CA LYS A 391 5.16 3.16 -19.68
C LYS A 391 6.44 3.98 -19.87
N ASN A 392 6.49 5.20 -19.31
CA ASN A 392 7.66 6.06 -19.36
C ASN A 392 8.82 5.52 -18.53
N ARG A 393 8.55 4.93 -17.35
CA ARG A 393 9.56 4.27 -16.51
C ARG A 393 10.18 3.08 -17.23
N LEU A 394 9.37 2.19 -17.80
CA LEU A 394 9.85 1.06 -18.61
C LEU A 394 10.71 1.54 -19.79
N LYS A 395 10.24 2.56 -20.52
CA LYS A 395 11.00 3.16 -21.62
C LYS A 395 12.32 3.78 -21.14
N SER A 396 12.32 4.44 -19.99
CA SER A 396 13.50 5.05 -19.38
C SER A 396 14.52 4.00 -18.95
N MET A 397 14.08 2.94 -18.25
CA MET A 397 14.94 1.82 -17.86
C MET A 397 15.55 1.14 -19.08
N ARG A 398 14.75 0.87 -20.12
CA ARG A 398 15.25 0.32 -21.39
C ARG A 398 16.27 1.25 -22.04
N THR A 399 15.99 2.56 -22.06
CA THR A 399 16.92 3.59 -22.58
C THR A 399 18.23 3.60 -21.80
N LYS A 400 18.18 3.53 -20.47
CA LYS A 400 19.35 3.47 -19.59
C LYS A 400 20.16 2.21 -19.86
N ARG A 401 19.49 1.05 -19.91
CA ARG A 401 20.12 -0.25 -20.17
C ARG A 401 20.82 -0.31 -21.53
N VAL A 402 20.19 0.20 -22.59
CA VAL A 402 20.82 0.32 -23.91
C VAL A 402 22.10 1.16 -23.84
N ARG A 403 22.06 2.29 -23.13
CA ARG A 403 23.22 3.18 -22.97
C ARG A 403 24.35 2.53 -22.19
N GLU A 404 24.04 1.84 -21.09
CA GLU A 404 25.01 1.11 -20.27
C GLU A 404 25.68 -0.01 -21.07
N LEU A 405 24.89 -0.84 -21.76
CA LEU A 405 25.42 -1.94 -22.57
C LEU A 405 26.30 -1.43 -23.73
N PHE A 406 25.92 -0.31 -24.36
CA PHE A 406 26.70 0.29 -25.44
C PHE A 406 27.99 0.96 -24.93
N LYS A 407 27.96 1.55 -23.72
CA LYS A 407 29.15 2.14 -23.09
C LYS A 407 30.15 1.06 -22.67
N GLY A 408 29.67 0.02 -22.00
CA GLY A 408 30.53 -1.00 -21.37
C GLY A 408 31.50 -0.42 -20.33
N ASP A 409 32.39 -1.28 -19.82
CA ASP A 409 33.32 -0.92 -18.74
C ASP A 409 34.55 -0.13 -19.25
N SER A 410 34.86 -0.21 -20.55
CA SER A 410 36.00 0.44 -21.20
C SER A 410 35.61 1.61 -22.11
N ASP A 411 34.73 2.47 -21.59
CA ASP A 411 34.35 3.79 -22.13
C ASP A 411 34.06 3.80 -23.65
N PHE A 412 32.88 3.27 -24.02
CA PHE A 412 32.29 3.19 -25.37
C PHE A 412 32.98 2.31 -26.41
N ASN A 413 34.29 2.04 -26.33
CA ASN A 413 34.96 1.22 -27.34
C ASN A 413 34.85 -0.29 -27.06
N GLY A 414 34.73 -0.72 -25.79
CA GLY A 414 34.49 -2.13 -25.43
C GLY A 414 33.08 -2.51 -25.02
N GLY A 415 32.09 -1.61 -25.16
CA GLY A 415 30.68 -1.97 -24.96
C GLY A 415 30.12 -2.86 -26.08
N ARG A 416 28.93 -3.45 -25.86
CA ARG A 416 28.26 -4.37 -26.80
C ARG A 416 27.79 -3.65 -28.08
N SER A 417 27.75 -4.36 -29.20
CA SER A 417 27.26 -3.81 -30.47
C SER A 417 25.74 -3.60 -30.47
N VAL A 418 25.23 -2.69 -31.31
CA VAL A 418 23.79 -2.46 -31.53
C VAL A 418 23.04 -3.77 -31.80
N THR A 419 23.63 -4.69 -32.55
CA THR A 419 22.99 -5.97 -32.89
C THR A 419 22.91 -6.91 -31.69
N GLU A 420 23.94 -6.96 -30.84
CA GLU A 420 23.94 -7.75 -29.62
C GLU A 420 22.96 -7.20 -28.58
N ILE A 421 22.94 -5.87 -28.40
CA ILE A 421 21.98 -5.19 -27.53
C ILE A 421 20.54 -5.43 -28.02
N ALA A 422 20.31 -5.34 -29.34
CA ALA A 422 19.00 -5.58 -29.92
C ALA A 422 18.52 -7.02 -29.72
N ARG A 423 19.42 -8.02 -29.78
CA ARG A 423 19.08 -9.42 -29.48
C ARG A 423 18.77 -9.63 -28.00
N GLU A 424 19.55 -9.03 -27.11
CA GLU A 424 19.36 -9.18 -25.66
C GLU A 424 18.07 -8.53 -25.18
N LEU A 425 17.71 -7.36 -25.72
CA LEU A 425 16.54 -6.60 -25.30
C LEU A 425 15.33 -6.78 -26.23
N GLN A 426 15.34 -7.78 -27.11
CA GLN A 426 14.26 -8.04 -28.05
C GLN A 426 12.97 -8.41 -27.30
N ARG A 427 11.85 -7.83 -27.71
CA ARG A 427 10.53 -8.24 -27.21
C ARG A 427 9.96 -9.38 -28.07
N GLU A 428 9.14 -10.24 -27.48
CA GLU A 428 8.51 -11.38 -28.18
C GLU A 428 7.67 -10.95 -29.39
N ASP A 429 7.13 -9.73 -29.37
CA ASP A 429 6.31 -9.14 -30.42
C ASP A 429 7.10 -8.37 -31.50
N GLN A 430 8.44 -8.24 -31.35
CA GLN A 430 9.28 -7.45 -32.24
C GLN A 430 10.18 -8.31 -33.12
N THR A 431 10.37 -7.89 -34.37
CA THR A 431 11.43 -8.40 -35.22
C THR A 431 12.80 -7.86 -34.78
N LEU A 432 13.88 -8.55 -35.14
CA LEU A 432 15.24 -8.11 -34.81
C LEU A 432 15.57 -6.74 -35.45
N ASP A 433 15.06 -6.46 -36.65
CA ASP A 433 15.31 -5.19 -37.34
C ASP A 433 14.60 -4.02 -36.65
N GLU A 434 13.39 -4.22 -36.15
CA GLU A 434 12.69 -3.22 -35.33
C GLU A 434 13.42 -2.95 -34.01
N ALA A 435 13.94 -4.00 -33.36
CA ALA A 435 14.74 -3.87 -32.14
C ALA A 435 16.05 -3.10 -32.42
N ARG A 436 16.73 -3.36 -33.54
CA ARG A 436 17.93 -2.61 -33.96
C ARG A 436 17.63 -1.15 -34.24
N ALA A 437 16.53 -0.85 -34.95
CA ALA A 437 16.11 0.52 -35.22
C ALA A 437 15.80 1.29 -33.93
N GLU A 438 15.19 0.64 -32.94
CA GLU A 438 14.91 1.22 -31.62
C GLU A 438 16.21 1.55 -30.87
N VAL A 439 17.17 0.62 -30.82
CA VAL A 439 18.49 0.85 -30.21
C VAL A 439 19.21 2.03 -30.88
N ILE A 440 19.21 2.09 -32.21
CA ILE A 440 19.81 3.19 -32.98
C ILE A 440 19.14 4.53 -32.65
N ASP A 441 17.81 4.60 -32.57
CA ASP A 441 17.11 5.84 -32.22
C ASP A 441 17.44 6.31 -30.80
N ILE A 442 17.57 5.38 -29.85
CA ILE A 442 17.98 5.68 -28.47
C ILE A 442 19.39 6.28 -28.44
N LEU A 443 20.36 5.66 -29.12
CA LEU A 443 21.76 6.12 -29.13
C LEU A 443 21.91 7.46 -29.88
N ASN A 444 21.18 7.65 -30.99
CA ASN A 444 21.18 8.91 -31.74
C ASN A 444 20.71 10.12 -30.92
N LYS A 445 19.90 9.90 -29.89
CA LYS A 445 19.38 10.94 -29.00
C LYS A 445 20.21 11.12 -27.73
N TRP A 446 21.34 10.42 -27.59
CA TRP A 446 22.13 10.42 -26.35
C TRP A 446 23.19 11.56 -26.34
N PRO A 447 23.07 12.58 -25.46
CA PRO A 447 23.98 13.73 -25.48
C PRO A 447 25.42 13.39 -25.06
N GLU A 448 25.63 12.43 -24.16
CA GLU A 448 26.96 12.03 -23.70
C GLU A 448 27.77 11.40 -24.84
N LEU A 449 27.16 10.48 -25.59
CA LEU A 449 27.76 9.88 -26.79
C LEU A 449 28.16 10.97 -27.80
N LYS A 450 27.25 11.91 -28.06
CA LYS A 450 27.50 13.04 -28.97
C LYS A 450 28.70 13.90 -28.54
N ASN A 451 28.84 14.17 -27.24
CA ASN A 451 29.96 14.92 -26.71
C ASN A 451 31.27 14.12 -26.77
N LYS A 452 31.24 12.82 -26.45
CA LYS A 452 32.40 11.92 -26.53
C LYS A 452 32.89 11.75 -27.97
N VAL A 453 31.99 11.58 -28.95
CA VAL A 453 32.33 11.53 -30.38
C VAL A 453 33.01 12.82 -30.83
N LYS A 454 32.49 14.00 -30.41
CA LYS A 454 33.14 15.29 -30.71
C LYS A 454 34.56 15.36 -30.14
N SER A 455 34.75 14.98 -28.88
CA SER A 455 36.08 14.99 -28.26
C SER A 455 37.02 14.01 -28.95
N ALA A 456 36.55 12.81 -29.30
CA ALA A 456 37.34 11.82 -30.02
C ALA A 456 37.79 12.35 -31.39
N ILE A 457 36.88 12.94 -32.18
CA ILE A 457 37.23 13.52 -33.49
C ILE A 457 38.22 14.68 -33.35
N ASN A 458 38.05 15.53 -32.34
CA ASN A 458 38.95 16.66 -32.12
C ASN A 458 40.36 16.23 -31.68
N ASN A 459 40.47 15.11 -30.96
CA ASN A 459 41.74 14.63 -30.39
C ASN A 459 42.48 13.67 -31.33
N GLU A 460 41.76 12.74 -31.94
CA GLU A 460 42.30 11.64 -32.74
C GLU A 460 42.11 11.85 -34.25
N GLY A 461 41.21 12.74 -34.65
CA GLY A 461 40.84 12.96 -36.06
C GLY A 461 39.59 12.19 -36.48
N TRP A 462 39.24 12.31 -37.77
CA TRP A 462 38.03 11.67 -38.34
C TRP A 462 38.10 10.13 -38.37
N ASP A 463 39.26 9.55 -38.12
CA ASP A 463 39.52 8.11 -38.00
C ASP A 463 39.42 7.59 -36.56
N ALA A 464 38.97 8.43 -35.61
CA ALA A 464 38.69 8.05 -34.23
C ALA A 464 37.87 6.75 -34.16
N GLU A 465 38.28 5.84 -33.29
CA GLU A 465 37.70 4.49 -33.18
C GLU A 465 36.20 4.54 -32.86
N LEU A 466 35.81 5.44 -31.94
CA LEU A 466 34.42 5.63 -31.53
C LEU A 466 33.54 6.15 -32.67
N PHE A 467 34.04 7.06 -33.51
CA PHE A 467 33.28 7.57 -34.65
C PHE A 467 33.11 6.49 -35.71
N THR A 468 34.18 5.75 -36.02
CA THR A 468 34.15 4.63 -36.97
C THR A 468 33.18 3.54 -36.50
N ARG A 469 33.17 3.24 -35.19
CA ARG A 469 32.21 2.32 -34.56
C ARG A 469 30.77 2.79 -34.76
N CYS A 470 30.47 4.07 -34.46
CA CYS A 470 29.13 4.63 -34.64
C CYS A 470 28.64 4.50 -36.09
N MET A 471 29.51 4.74 -37.07
CA MET A 471 29.17 4.61 -38.50
C MET A 471 28.95 3.15 -38.91
N ARG A 472 29.79 2.22 -38.45
CA ARG A 472 29.64 0.77 -38.71
C ARG A 472 28.34 0.21 -38.13
N GLU A 473 27.93 0.73 -36.98
CA GLU A 473 26.72 0.30 -36.28
C GLU A 473 25.44 1.01 -36.77
N GLY A 474 25.54 1.87 -37.78
CA GLY A 474 24.40 2.47 -38.47
C GLY A 474 23.78 3.67 -37.75
N LEU A 475 24.53 4.34 -36.86
CA LEU A 475 24.06 5.58 -36.23
C LEU A 475 24.01 6.72 -37.25
N ASP A 476 23.06 7.65 -37.05
CA ASP A 476 22.87 8.77 -37.96
C ASP A 476 23.87 9.88 -37.62
N TRP A 477 24.88 10.07 -38.48
CA TRP A 477 25.92 11.09 -38.35
C TRP A 477 25.34 12.50 -38.13
N LYS A 478 24.16 12.82 -38.69
CA LYS A 478 23.50 14.13 -38.50
C LYS A 478 23.00 14.33 -37.06
N ARG A 479 22.73 13.25 -36.34
CA ARG A 479 22.24 13.30 -34.95
C ARG A 479 23.39 13.23 -33.96
N ILE A 480 24.38 12.37 -34.22
CA ILE A 480 25.53 12.16 -33.31
C ILE A 480 26.64 13.21 -33.42
N LEU A 481 26.71 13.99 -34.51
CA LEU A 481 27.69 15.08 -34.64
C LEU A 481 27.12 16.44 -34.23
N HIS A 482 27.97 17.34 -33.75
CA HIS A 482 27.65 18.76 -33.55
C HIS A 482 27.69 19.53 -34.89
N LYS A 483 26.91 20.60 -35.03
CA LYS A 483 26.78 21.37 -36.30
C LYS A 483 28.11 21.73 -36.98
N PRO A 484 29.15 22.21 -36.27
CA PRO A 484 30.42 22.56 -36.92
C PRO A 484 31.11 21.37 -37.59
N LEU A 485 31.09 20.20 -36.94
CA LEU A 485 31.65 18.97 -37.50
C LEU A 485 30.79 18.43 -38.66
N GLN A 486 29.47 18.67 -38.66
CA GLN A 486 28.61 18.30 -39.77
C GLN A 486 28.96 19.09 -41.05
N GLU A 487 29.19 20.40 -40.91
CA GLU A 487 29.59 21.28 -42.00
C GLU A 487 30.98 20.90 -42.53
N GLU A 488 31.91 20.59 -41.63
CA GLU A 488 33.23 20.09 -42.02
C GLU A 488 33.14 18.77 -42.79
N LEU A 489 32.37 17.79 -42.30
CA LEU A 489 32.16 16.51 -42.98
C LEU A 489 31.55 16.69 -44.37
N LEU A 490 30.61 17.63 -44.53
CA LEU A 490 29.98 17.94 -45.81
C LEU A 490 30.96 18.61 -46.79
N SER A 491 31.86 19.46 -46.30
CA SER A 491 32.86 20.15 -47.12
C SER A 491 34.04 19.26 -47.55
N LYS A 492 34.42 18.27 -46.73
CA LYS A 492 35.57 17.37 -46.97
C LYS A 492 35.17 15.90 -47.19
N LYS A 493 33.94 15.67 -47.65
CA LYS A 493 33.31 14.35 -47.72
C LYS A 493 34.18 13.30 -48.44
N ASP A 494 34.79 13.65 -49.57
CA ASP A 494 35.56 12.71 -50.39
C ASP A 494 36.95 12.39 -49.82
N GLU A 495 37.48 13.24 -48.94
CA GLU A 495 38.75 13.05 -48.24
C GLU A 495 38.55 12.19 -46.99
N ILE A 496 37.51 12.51 -46.21
CA ILE A 496 37.14 11.75 -45.01
C ILE A 496 36.65 10.34 -45.37
N ALA A 497 35.89 10.19 -46.47
CA ALA A 497 35.46 8.87 -46.95
C ALA A 497 36.65 7.97 -47.32
N ARG A 498 37.73 8.54 -47.89
CA ARG A 498 38.96 7.80 -48.22
C ARG A 498 39.72 7.35 -46.97
N LEU A 499 39.80 8.20 -45.95
CA LEU A 499 40.42 7.87 -44.64
C LEU A 499 39.69 6.74 -43.91
N LEU A 500 38.35 6.74 -43.96
CA LEU A 500 37.53 5.70 -43.33
C LEU A 500 37.63 4.34 -44.08
N HIS A 501 37.82 4.34 -45.41
CA HIS A 501 37.97 3.11 -46.20
C HIS A 501 39.36 2.47 -46.07
N SER A 502 40.42 3.25 -45.80
CA SER A 502 41.79 2.71 -45.67
C SER A 502 42.01 1.79 -44.47
N ARG A 503 41.04 1.67 -43.56
CA ARG A 503 41.11 0.86 -42.33
C ARG A 503 40.09 -0.28 -42.26
N GLN A 504 39.26 -0.46 -43.30
CA GLN A 504 38.33 -1.60 -43.44
C GLN A 504 38.94 -2.80 -44.19
N LEU A 505 40.23 -2.75 -44.52
CA LEU A 505 41.04 -3.86 -45.05
C LEU A 505 41.88 -4.51 -43.95
#